data_AF-A0A1C5TZP8-F1
#
_entry.id   AF-A0A1C5TZP8-F1
#
_cell.length_a   1.000
_cell.length_b   1.000
_cell.length_c   1.000
_cell.angle_alpha   90.00
_cell.angle_beta   90.00
_cell.angle_gamma   90.00
#
_symmetry.space_group_name_H-M   'P 1'
#
loop_
_entity.id
_entity.type
_entity.pdbx_description
1 polymer ?
#
loop_
_entity_poly.entity_id
_entity_poly.type
_entity_poly.pdbx_seq_one_letter_code
_entity_poly.pdbx_strand_id
1 'polypeptide(L)'
;MNGVAIDDSQREMCAVLVMRTMLTDYCDDTSVSFNDVFFRFVTSPAYKMLSDYSTGLWMEGSDYLRNIFEDTMKTNTSLSF
;
A
#
# COMPACT_ATOMS: atom_id res chain seq x y z
N MET A 1 -28.07 -15.72 6.67
CA MET A 1 -26.63 -15.75 7.00
C MET A 1 -26.30 -14.40 7.61
N ASN A 2 -26.03 -14.34 8.93
CA ASN A 2 -25.50 -13.12 9.53
C ASN A 2 -24.02 -13.06 9.14
N GLY A 3 -23.72 -12.35 8.05
CA GLY A 3 -22.34 -12.12 7.65
C GLY A 3 -21.62 -11.40 8.78
N VAL A 4 -20.54 -12.00 9.28
CA VAL A 4 -19.65 -11.33 10.23
C VAL A 4 -19.10 -10.11 9.50
N ALA A 5 -19.51 -8.91 9.91
CA ALA A 5 -18.95 -7.69 9.38
C ALA A 5 -17.48 -7.62 9.82
N ILE A 6 -16.57 -7.51 8.87
CA ILE A 6 -15.15 -7.32 9.15
C ILE A 6 -14.99 -5.95 9.81
N ASP A 7 -14.50 -5.93 11.03
CA ASP A 7 -14.25 -4.68 11.77
C ASP A 7 -12.95 -4.00 11.33
N ASP A 8 -12.77 -2.74 11.71
CA ASP A 8 -11.61 -1.96 11.29
C ASP A 8 -10.28 -2.52 11.79
N SER A 9 -10.25 -3.24 12.91
CA SER A 9 -9.02 -3.88 13.40
C SER A 9 -8.60 -5.05 12.50
N GLN A 10 -9.56 -5.80 11.99
CA GLN A 10 -9.32 -6.87 11.03
C GLN A 10 -8.85 -6.30 9.68
N ARG A 11 -9.45 -5.18 9.24
CA ARG A 11 -9.02 -4.48 8.01
C ARG A 11 -7.61 -3.93 8.16
N GLU A 12 -7.27 -3.37 9.32
CA GLU A 12 -5.92 -2.89 9.62
C GLU A 12 -4.89 -4.01 9.53
N MET A 13 -5.18 -5.18 10.10
CA MET A 13 -4.30 -6.34 10.01
C MET A 13 -4.08 -6.76 8.55
N CYS A 14 -5.14 -6.82 7.74
CA CYS A 14 -5.02 -7.14 6.32
C CYS A 14 -4.20 -6.07 5.58
N ALA A 15 -4.45 -4.78 5.81
CA ALA A 15 -3.71 -3.69 5.20
C ALA A 15 -2.22 -3.75 5.55
N VAL A 16 -1.87 -4.03 6.81
CA VAL A 16 -0.48 -4.17 7.27
C VAL A 16 0.20 -5.36 6.60
N LEU A 17 -0.50 -6.50 6.45
CA LEU A 17 0.05 -7.67 5.75
C LEU A 17 0.34 -7.35 4.28
N VAL A 18 -0.64 -6.81 3.56
CA VAL A 18 -0.51 -6.42 2.15
C VAL A 18 0.62 -5.41 1.96
N MET A 19 0.70 -4.40 2.83
CA MET A 19 1.78 -3.41 2.83
C MET A 19 3.15 -4.05 3.03
N ARG A 20 3.31 -4.87 4.08
CA ARG A 20 4.63 -5.45 4.39
C ARG A 20 5.11 -6.38 3.29
N THR A 21 4.23 -7.22 2.75
CA THR A 21 4.56 -8.09 1.60
C THR A 21 5.00 -7.25 0.41
N MET A 22 4.22 -6.23 0.03
CA MET A 22 4.57 -5.35 -1.09
C MET A 22 5.93 -4.67 -0.90
N LEU A 23 6.20 -4.12 0.29
CA LEU A 23 7.46 -3.44 0.57
C LEU A 23 8.65 -4.40 0.55
N THR A 24 8.49 -5.62 1.07
CA THR A 24 9.54 -6.64 1.03
C THR A 24 9.88 -7.02 -0.41
N ASP A 25 8.87 -7.36 -1.22
CA ASP A 25 9.06 -7.73 -2.63
C ASP A 25 9.70 -6.58 -3.43
N TYR A 26 9.28 -5.34 -3.16
CA TYR A 26 9.86 -4.16 -3.79
C TYR A 26 11.34 -3.96 -3.43
N CYS A 27 11.73 -4.22 -2.18
CA CYS A 27 13.14 -4.12 -1.75
C CYS A 27 14.00 -5.16 -2.47
N ASP A 28 13.51 -6.40 -2.57
CA ASP A 28 14.22 -7.50 -3.22
C ASP A 28 14.45 -7.20 -4.72
N ASP A 29 13.47 -6.61 -5.39
CA ASP A 29 13.56 -6.26 -6.82
C ASP A 29 14.44 -5.04 -7.11
N THR A 30 14.42 -4.03 -6.23
CA THR A 30 15.06 -2.72 -6.49
C THR A 30 16.39 -2.53 -5.78
N SER A 31 16.76 -3.43 -4.85
CA SER A 31 17.91 -3.28 -3.96
C SER A 31 17.89 -2.00 -3.10
N VAL A 32 16.72 -1.37 -2.93
CA VAL A 32 16.53 -0.20 -2.05
C VAL A 32 16.28 -0.70 -0.62
N SER A 33 16.76 0.04 0.38
CA SER A 33 16.57 -0.37 1.78
C SER A 33 15.10 -0.31 2.20
N PHE A 34 14.67 -1.25 3.04
CA PHE A 34 13.29 -1.28 3.56
C PHE A 34 12.87 0.04 4.20
N ASN A 35 13.76 0.69 4.96
CA ASN A 35 13.45 1.97 5.59
C ASN A 35 13.15 3.05 4.54
N ASP A 36 13.96 3.14 3.48
CA ASP A 36 13.74 4.15 2.43
C ASP A 36 12.42 3.90 1.69
N VAL A 37 12.12 2.65 1.32
CA VAL A 37 10.86 2.30 0.65
C VAL A 37 9.68 2.54 1.58
N PHE A 38 9.78 2.17 2.86
CA PHE A 38 8.75 2.41 3.87
C PHE A 38 8.44 3.90 4.01
N PHE A 39 9.46 4.76 4.17
CA PHE A 39 9.26 6.20 4.27
C PHE A 39 8.61 6.79 3.02
N ARG A 40 9.04 6.34 1.83
CA ARG A 40 8.41 6.75 0.56
C ARG A 40 6.96 6.30 0.48
N PHE A 41 6.64 5.10 0.95
CA PHE A 41 5.29 4.57 0.94
C PHE A 41 4.37 5.34 1.89
N VAL A 42 4.71 5.51 3.16
CA VAL A 42 3.84 6.18 4.16
C VAL A 42 3.59 7.65 3.85
N THR A 43 4.45 8.27 3.03
CA THR A 43 4.27 9.65 2.54
C THR A 43 3.55 9.73 1.19
N SER A 44 3.28 8.60 0.55
CA SER A 44 2.64 8.54 -0.77
C SER A 44 1.10 8.61 -0.71
N PRO A 45 0.44 9.01 -1.81
CA PRO A 45 -1.01 8.85 -1.95
C PRO A 45 -1.49 7.41 -1.80
N ALA A 46 -0.67 6.41 -2.18
CA ALA A 46 -1.03 5.00 -2.07
C ALA A 46 -1.25 4.58 -0.61
N TYR A 47 -0.48 5.10 0.35
CA TYR A 47 -0.72 4.86 1.77
C TYR A 47 -2.07 5.41 2.22
N LYS A 48 -2.43 6.63 1.79
CA LYS A 48 -3.74 7.22 2.11
C LYS A 48 -4.89 6.38 1.56
N MET A 49 -4.74 5.84 0.34
CA MET A 49 -5.73 4.94 -0.24
C MET A 49 -5.82 3.63 0.53
N LEU A 50 -4.69 3.03 0.92
CA LEU A 50 -4.67 1.78 1.70
C LEU A 50 -5.31 1.97 3.09
N SER A 51 -5.06 3.10 3.76
CA SER A 51 -5.67 3.43 5.05
C SER A 51 -7.15 3.79 4.95
N ASP A 52 -7.65 4.15 3.76
CA ASP A 52 -9.08 4.33 3.51
C ASP A 52 -9.71 2.97 3.18
N TYR A 53 -10.30 2.34 4.19
CA TYR A 53 -10.91 1.02 4.05
C TYR A 53 -12.09 0.95 3.08
N SER A 54 -12.67 2.09 2.72
CA SER A 54 -13.73 2.15 1.70
C SER A 54 -13.21 1.85 0.29
N THR A 55 -11.90 2.00 0.05
CA THR A 55 -11.27 1.66 -1.24
C THR A 55 -11.19 0.16 -1.49
N GLY A 56 -11.27 -0.67 -0.43
CA GLY A 56 -11.12 -2.11 -0.51
C GLY A 56 -9.70 -2.61 -0.75
N LEU A 57 -8.69 -1.72 -0.83
CA LEU A 57 -7.30 -2.11 -1.14
C LEU A 57 -6.69 -3.10 -0.15
N TRP A 58 -7.14 -3.08 1.10
CA TRP A 58 -6.73 -4.04 2.13
C TRP A 58 -7.16 -5.48 1.84
N MET A 59 -8.12 -5.70 0.93
CA MET A 59 -8.54 -7.03 0.45
C MET A 59 -7.78 -7.48 -0.80
N GLU A 60 -7.06 -6.58 -1.46
CA GLU A 60 -6.35 -6.85 -2.70
C GLU A 60 -4.95 -7.43 -2.43
N GLY A 61 -4.31 -7.95 -3.47
CA GLY A 61 -2.94 -8.48 -3.40
C GLY A 61 -1.86 -7.40 -3.30
N SER A 62 -0.68 -7.77 -2.82
CA SER A 62 0.50 -6.90 -2.73
C SER A 62 0.90 -6.31 -4.09
N ASP A 63 0.77 -7.09 -5.18
CA ASP A 63 1.07 -6.65 -6.54
C ASP A 63 0.15 -5.50 -6.99
N TYR A 64 -1.13 -5.54 -6.61
CA TYR A 64 -2.05 -4.46 -6.94
C TYR A 64 -1.70 -3.18 -6.20
N LEU A 65 -1.39 -3.28 -4.90
CA LEU A 65 -0.91 -2.15 -4.10
C LEU A 65 0.41 -1.59 -4.67
N ARG A 66 1.31 -2.44 -5.17
CA ARG A 66 2.56 -2.02 -5.79
C ARG A 66 2.32 -1.16 -7.03
N ASN A 67 1.43 -1.59 -7.93
CA ASN A 67 1.07 -0.82 -9.12
C ASN A 67 0.58 0.59 -8.76
N ILE A 68 -0.30 0.69 -7.77
CA ILE A 68 -0.81 1.99 -7.28
C ILE A 68 0.34 2.82 -6.71
N PHE A 69 1.20 2.24 -5.88
CA PHE A 69 2.34 2.94 -5.32
C PHE A 69 3.24 3.52 -6.42
N GLU A 70 3.65 2.70 -7.39
CA GLU A 70 4.48 3.14 -8.51
C GLU A 70 3.81 4.23 -9.35
N ASP A 71 2.51 4.13 -9.62
CA ASP A 71 1.77 5.14 -10.37
C ASP A 71 1.65 6.47 -9.60
N THR A 72 1.49 6.42 -8.28
CA THR A 72 1.49 7.63 -7.45
C THR A 72 2.87 8.30 -7.38
N MET A 73 3.95 7.54 -7.55
CA MET A 73 5.30 8.10 -7.65
C MET A 73 5.55 8.78 -9.01
N LYS A 74 5.03 8.21 -10.10
CA LYS A 74 5.16 8.80 -11.45
C LYS A 74 4.41 10.13 -11.52
N THR A 75 3.20 10.19 -10.99
CA THR A 75 2.35 11.39 -11.04
C THR A 75 2.91 12.56 -10.22
N ASN A 76 3.58 12.30 -9.10
CA ASN A 76 4.30 13.32 -8.31
C ASN A 76 5.50 13.92 -9.06
N THR A 77 6.10 13.20 -10.01
CA THR A 77 7.25 13.70 -10.78
C THR A 77 6.83 14.67 -11.88
N SER A 78 5.60 14.56 -12.37
CA SER A 78 5.05 15.42 -13.45
C SER A 78 4.51 16.79 -12.99
N LEU A 79 4.57 17.12 -11.70
CA LEU A 79 4.08 18.40 -11.15
C LEU A 79 5.19 19.39 -10.75
N SER A 80 6.46 19.08 -11.05
CA SER A 80 7.53 20.08 -10.96
C SER A 80 7.58 20.92 -12.25
N PHE A 81 6.86 22.05 -12.27
CA PHE A 81 7.06 23.15 -13.22
C PHE A 81 7.78 24.30 -12.51
#